data_AF-A0A353FBI2-F1
#
_entry.id   AF-A0A353FBI2-F1
#
_cell.length_a   1.000
_cell.length_b   1.000
_cell.length_c   1.000
_cell.angle_alpha   90.00
_cell.angle_beta   90.00
_cell.angle_gamma   90.00
#
_symmetry.space_group_name_H-M   'P 1'
#
loop_
_entity.id
_entity.type
_entity.pdbx_description
1 polymer ?
#
loop_
_entity_poly.entity_id
_entity_poly.type
_entity_poly.pdbx_seq_one_letter_code
_entity_poly.pdbx_strand_id
1 'polypeptide(L)' 'MYPLTEGYIEAIDNFLTGLHHIDGIQVQTNPMSTQVFGDSALVFSAVQKGIEKVYTELDQCPFVIKVLNKDVSGMEIKDY' A
#
# COMPACT_ATOMS: atom_id res chain seq x y z
N MET A 1 -3.57 -4.55 -2.96
CA MET A 1 -3.68 -4.59 -4.43
C MET A 1 -3.85 -6.03 -4.85
N TYR A 2 -4.56 -6.31 -5.94
CA TYR A 2 -4.79 -7.67 -6.45
C TYR A 2 -4.41 -7.77 -7.93
N PRO A 3 -3.12 -7.90 -8.27
CA PRO A 3 -2.69 -8.01 -9.65
C PRO A 3 -3.28 -9.28 -10.28
N LEU A 4 -3.98 -9.15 -11.40
CA LEU A 4 -4.59 -10.28 -12.10
C LEU A 4 -3.65 -10.79 -13.21
N THR A 5 -2.44 -11.16 -12.80
CA THR A 5 -1.33 -11.61 -13.68
C THR A 5 -0.53 -12.72 -13.00
N GLU A 6 0.21 -13.52 -13.77
CA GLU A 6 1.10 -14.56 -13.24
C GLU A 6 2.22 -13.97 -12.35
N GLY A 7 2.74 -12.79 -12.71
CA GLY A 7 3.79 -12.06 -11.98
C GLY A 7 3.29 -11.25 -10.77
N TYR A 8 2.19 -11.67 -10.12
CA TYR A 8 1.53 -10.85 -9.10
C TYR A 8 2.43 -10.54 -7.88
N ILE A 9 3.32 -11.47 -7.50
CA ILE A 9 4.24 -11.27 -6.37
C ILE A 9 5.19 -10.11 -6.67
N GLU A 10 5.83 -10.13 -7.85
CA GLU A 10 6.75 -9.08 -8.27
C GLU A 10 6.05 -7.73 -8.38
N ALA A 11 4.82 -7.70 -8.92
CA ALA A 11 4.01 -6.49 -8.97
C ALA A 11 3.72 -5.91 -7.57
N ILE A 12 3.42 -6.76 -6.58
CA ILE A 12 3.20 -6.35 -5.19
C ILE A 12 4.51 -5.82 -4.60
N ASP A 13 5.61 -6.55 -4.75
CA ASP A 13 6.92 -6.17 -4.21
C ASP A 13 7.40 -4.82 -4.77
N ASN A 14 7.20 -4.58 -6.06
CA ASN A 14 7.54 -3.31 -6.70
C ASN A 14 6.71 -2.15 -6.15
N PHE A 15 5.41 -2.35 -5.94
CA PHE A 15 4.54 -1.34 -5.33
C PHE A 15 4.94 -1.03 -3.88
N LEU A 16 5.20 -2.06 -3.07
CA LEU A 16 5.62 -1.90 -1.67
C LEU A 16 6.99 -1.23 -1.57
N THR A 17 7.94 -1.64 -2.40
CA THR A 17 9.27 -1.02 -2.47
C THR A 17 9.17 0.46 -2.80
N GLY A 18 8.28 0.84 -3.72
CA GLY A 18 8.00 2.24 -4.02
C GLY A 18 7.51 3.04 -2.82
N LEU A 19 6.61 2.47 -2.02
CA LEU A 19 6.12 3.12 -0.80
C LEU A 19 7.19 3.21 0.31
N HIS A 20 7.99 2.16 0.49
CA HIS A 20 9.05 2.12 1.52
C HIS A 20 10.18 3.13 1.28
N HIS A 21 10.35 3.62 0.04
CA HIS A 21 11.34 4.64 -0.31
C HIS A 21 10.85 6.09 -0.12
N ILE A 22 9.61 6.30 0.33
CA ILE A 22 9.06 7.64 0.52
C ILE A 22 9.37 8.09 1.94
N ASP A 23 10.22 9.10 2.07
CA ASP A 23 10.50 9.74 3.35
C ASP A 23 9.23 10.41 3.92
N GLY A 24 9.03 10.31 5.23
CA GLY A 24 7.92 10.95 5.93
C GLY A 24 6.63 10.14 5.99
N ILE A 25 6.60 8.93 5.43
CA ILE A 25 5.55 7.94 5.69
C ILE A 25 6.12 6.71 6.39
N GLN A 26 5.30 6.05 7.20
CA GLN A 26 5.58 4.76 7.78
C GLN A 26 4.74 3.70 7.06
N VAL A 27 5.39 2.61 6.65
CA VAL A 27 4.73 1.50 5.95
C VAL A 27 4.87 0.24 6.79
N GLN A 28 3.75 -0.44 7.07
CA GLN A 28 3.71 -1.73 7.73
C GLN A 28 2.96 -2.74 6.86
N THR A 29 3.58 -3.87 6.56
CA THR A 29 2.97 -4.92 5.74
C THR A 29 2.78 -6.18 6.58
N ASN A 30 1.61 -6.80 6.45
CA ASN A 30 1.28 -8.11 7.01
C ASN A 30 0.71 -9.00 5.89
N PRO A 31 0.47 -10.31 6.15
CA PRO A 31 0.00 -11.23 5.10
C PRO A 31 -1.33 -10.84 4.43
N MET A 32 -2.15 -10.01 5.08
CA MET A 32 -3.48 -9.62 4.60
C MET A 32 -3.50 -8.25 3.93
N SER A 33 -2.58 -7.35 4.31
CA SER A 33 -2.68 -5.93 3.95
C SER A 33 -1.37 -5.16 4.17
N THR A 34 -1.30 -3.99 3.54
CA THR A 34 -0.31 -2.97 3.82
C THR A 34 -1.00 -1.75 4.40
N GLN A 35 -0.43 -1.21 5.47
CA GLN A 35 -0.88 -0.02 6.17
C GLN A 35 0.16 1.09 5.95
N VAL A 36 -0.32 2.30 5.67
CA VAL A 36 0.51 3.48 5.40
C VAL A 36 0.07 4.60 6.34
N PHE A 37 1.02 5.16 7.08
CA PHE A 37 0.80 6.18 8.10
C PHE A 37 1.66 7.42 7.80
N GLY A 38 1.19 8.60 8.19
CA GLY A 38 1.92 9.86 7.99
C GLY A 38 0.98 11.05 7.82
N ASP A 39 1.54 12.17 7.36
CA ASP A 39 0.73 13.34 6.97
C ASP A 39 -0.26 12.93 5.86
N SER A 40 -1.52 13.32 6.02
CA SER A 40 -2.59 12.87 5.11
C SER A 40 -2.32 13.22 3.65
N ALA A 41 -1.83 14.43 3.36
CA ALA A 41 -1.57 14.85 1.99
C ALA A 41 -0.43 14.02 1.37
N LEU A 42 0.61 13.74 2.16
CA LEU A 42 1.72 12.90 1.74
C LEU A 42 1.28 11.44 1.51
N VAL A 43 0.51 10.85 2.43
CA VAL A 43 0.01 9.47 2.32
C VAL A 43 -0.85 9.30 1.08
N PHE A 44 -1.83 10.18 0.87
CA PHE A 44 -2.71 10.08 -0.31
C PHE A 44 -1.94 10.31 -1.61
N SER A 45 -1.01 11.27 -1.65
CA SER A 45 -0.14 11.48 -2.81
C SER A 45 0.74 10.25 -3.11
N ALA A 46 1.32 9.63 -2.09
CA ALA A 46 2.15 8.44 -2.23
C ALA A 46 1.36 7.26 -2.80
N VAL A 47 0.19 6.98 -2.23
CA VAL A 47 -0.70 5.89 -2.67
C VAL A 47 -1.20 6.14 -4.09
N GLN A 48 -1.62 7.37 -4.42
CA GLN A 48 -2.06 7.72 -5.77
C GLN A 48 -0.97 7.45 -6.80
N LYS A 49 0.25 7.97 -6.59
CA LYS A 49 1.39 7.77 -7.51
C LYS A 49 1.73 6.30 -7.69
N GLY A 50 1.67 5.51 -6.62
CA GLY A 50 1.88 4.07 -6.68
C GLY A 50 0.82 3.37 -7.55
N ILE A 51 -0.45 3.73 -7.38
CA ILE A 51 -1.56 3.18 -8.18
C ILE A 51 -1.41 3.56 -9.65
N GLU A 52 -1.11 4.83 -9.93
CA GLU A 52 -0.86 5.32 -11.30
C GLU A 52 0.27 4.52 -11.97
N LYS A 53 1.39 4.32 -11.28
CA LYS A 53 2.50 3.50 -11.77
C LYS A 53 2.08 2.06 -12.07
N VAL A 54 1.30 1.42 -11.19
CA VAL A 54 0.81 0.06 -11.41
C VAL A 54 0.01 -0.04 -12.70
N TYR A 55 -0.85 0.93 -13.00
CA TYR A 55 -1.63 0.94 -14.25
C TYR A 55 -0.83 1.35 -15.50
N THR A 56 0.44 1.73 -15.38
CA THR A 56 1.34 1.83 -16.54
C THR A 56 1.91 0.47 -16.96
N GLU A 57 1.87 -0.52 -16.06
CA GLU A 57 2.51 -1.83 -16.24
C GLU A 57 1.48 -2.98 -16.31
N LEU A 58 0.31 -2.81 -15.69
CA LEU A 58 -0.72 -3.84 -15.59
C LEU A 58 -2.07 -3.38 -16.14
N ASP A 59 -2.71 -4.24 -16.93
CA ASP A 59 -4.06 -4.01 -17.46
C ASP A 59 -5.14 -4.15 -16.38
N GLN A 60 -4.96 -5.07 -15.43
CA GLN A 60 -5.96 -5.37 -14.40
C GLN A 60 -5.33 -5.56 -13.02
N CYS A 61 -5.64 -4.64 -12.11
CA CYS A 61 -5.25 -4.73 -10.70
C CYS A 61 -6.23 -3.97 -9.81
N PRO A 62 -7.22 -4.62 -9.18
CA PRO A 62 -8.10 -3.96 -8.22
C PRO A 62 -7.36 -3.51 -6.95
N PHE A 63 -7.76 -2.35 -6.42
CA PHE A 63 -7.33 -1.84 -5.13
C PHE A 63 -8.51 -1.75 -4.17
N VAL A 64 -8.29 -2.16 -2.92
CA VAL A 64 -9.23 -2.00 -1.82
C VAL A 64 -8.53 -1.17 -0.76
N ILE A 65 -9.11 -0.03 -0.40
CA ILE A 65 -8.51 0.92 0.54
C ILE A 65 -9.54 1.23 1.64
N LYS A 66 -9.06 1.24 2.88
CA LYS A 66 -9.79 1.74 4.04
C LYS A 66 -8.99 2.90 4.63
N VAL A 67 -9.65 4.01 4.92
CA VAL A 67 -9.02 5.20 5.50
C VAL A 67 -9.45 5.32 6.95
N LEU A 68 -8.48 5.49 7.84
CA LEU A 68 -8.70 5.73 9.26
C LEU A 68 -8.23 7.14 9.59
N ASN A 69 -8.98 7.86 10.43
CA ASN A 69 -8.63 9.22 10.86
C ASN A 69 -7.66 9.25 12.05
N LYS A 70 -7.15 8.09 12.49
CA LYS A 70 -6.28 7.93 13.64
C LYS A 70 -5.13 7.01 13.28
N ASP A 71 -3.95 7.34 13.81
CA ASP A 71 -2.79 6.45 13.79
C ASP A 71 -3.04 5.21 14.67
N VAL A 72 -3.00 4.04 14.04
CA VAL A 72 -3.16 2.72 14.67
C VAL A 72 -1.91 1.85 14.51
N SER A 73 -0.77 2.44 14.15
CA SER A 73 0.48 1.73 13.90
C SER A 73 1.04 0.96 15.10
N GLY A 74 0.62 1.32 16.31
CA GLY A 74 0.92 0.63 17.57
C GLY A 74 -0.25 -0.20 18.13
N MET A 75 -1.32 -0.41 17.37
CA MET A 75 -2.47 -1.19 17.82
C MET A 75 -2.11 -2.69 17.80
N GLU A 76 -2.21 -3.35 18.96
CA GLU A 76 -2.11 -4.80 19.03
C GLU A 76 -3.29 -5.45 18.31
N ILE A 77 -3.01 -6.33 17.35
CA ILE A 77 -4.01 -7.19 16.73
C ILE A 77 -4.12 -8.43 17.60
N LYS A 78 -5.32 -8.66 18.15
CA LYS A 78 -5.59 -9.90 18.89
C LYS A 78 -5.72 -11.05 17.91
N ASP A 79 -4.97 -12.13 18.16
CA ASP A 79 -5.25 -13.43 17.57
C ASP A 79 -6.56 -13.95 18.15
N TYR A 80 -7.53 -14.25 17.29
CA TYR A 80 -8.78 -14.93 17.65
C TYR A 80 -8.73 -16.39 17.18
#